data_AF-A0A7K0UQB3-F1
#
_entry.id   AF-A0A7K0UQB3-F1
#
_cell.length_a   1.000
_cell.length_b   1.000
_cell.length_c   1.000
_cell.angle_alpha   90.00
_cell.angle_beta   90.00
_cell.angle_gamma   90.00
#
_symmetry.space_group_name_H-M   'P 1'
#
loop_
_entity.id
_entity.type
_entity.pdbx_description
1 polymer ?
#
loop_
_entity_poly.entity_id
_entity_poly.type
_entity_poly.pdbx_seq_one_letter_code
_entity_poly.pdbx_strand_id
1 'polypeptide(L)'
;MTLHHQTKTFLELLASRGEPPLEQMTPIEAREMSRKYYVASEYPIFASRDVDAGGVPTRLYLPSNEKNLGLCVFIHGGGWVFHNLDDYD
;
A
#
# COMPACT_ATOMS: atom_id res chain seq x y z
N MET A 1 25.68 13.89 -8.46
CA MET A 1 25.36 13.30 -7.13
C MET A 1 25.21 11.80 -7.31
N THR A 2 25.73 10.99 -6.40
CA THR A 2 25.61 9.53 -6.45
C THR A 2 24.36 9.07 -5.70
N LEU A 3 23.69 8.01 -6.18
CA LEU A 3 22.57 7.39 -5.47
C LEU A 3 23.03 6.79 -4.14
N HIS A 4 22.19 6.89 -3.10
CA HIS A 4 22.41 6.19 -1.84
C HIS A 4 22.41 4.67 -2.07
N HIS A 5 23.23 3.93 -1.32
CA HIS A 5 23.40 2.48 -1.52
C HIS A 5 22.09 1.69 -1.40
N GLN A 6 21.23 2.05 -0.44
CA GLN A 6 19.92 1.41 -0.29
C GLN A 6 19.01 1.66 -1.49
N THR A 7 18.99 2.89 -2.02
CA THR A 7 18.20 3.22 -3.22
C THR A 7 18.70 2.46 -4.44
N LYS A 8 20.03 2.36 -4.61
CA LYS A 8 20.62 1.59 -5.71
C LYS A 8 20.20 0.11 -5.63
N THR A 9 20.34 -0.50 -4.46
CA THR A 9 19.96 -1.91 -4.23
C THR A 9 18.47 -2.14 -4.48
N PHE A 10 17.62 -1.21 -4.04
CA PHE A 10 16.18 -1.30 -4.28
C PHE A 10 15.82 -1.20 -5.77
N LEU A 11 16.45 -0.28 -6.51
CA LEU A 11 16.23 -0.16 -7.95
C LEU A 11 16.70 -1.39 -8.73
N GLU A 12 17.83 -2.00 -8.32
CA GLU A 12 18.32 -3.26 -8.90
C GLU A 12 17.33 -4.41 -8.65
N LEU A 13 16.76 -4.50 -7.44
CA LEU A 13 15.68 -5.44 -7.13
C LEU A 13 14.46 -5.21 -8.02
N LEU A 14 13.99 -3.96 -8.17
CA LEU A 14 12.87 -3.65 -9.05
C LEU A 14 13.17 -4.01 -10.51
N ALA A 15 14.38 -3.75 -11.01
CA ALA A 15 14.78 -4.08 -12.37
C ALA A 15 14.91 -5.59 -12.63
N SER A 16 15.08 -6.40 -11.58
CA SER A 16 15.10 -7.87 -11.69
C SER A 16 13.72 -8.51 -11.81
N ARG A 17 12.64 -7.73 -11.68
CA ARG A 17 11.26 -8.19 -11.88
C ARG A 17 11.02 -8.47 -13.35
N GLY A 18 10.27 -9.53 -13.65
CA GLY A 18 10.05 -10.03 -15.02
C GLY A 18 8.77 -9.53 -15.67
N GLU A 19 7.94 -8.81 -14.92
CA GLU A 19 6.68 -8.26 -15.38
C GLU A 19 6.90 -7.13 -16.40
N PRO A 20 5.98 -6.96 -17.37
CA PRO A 20 6.05 -5.86 -18.32
C PRO A 20 5.88 -4.48 -17.63
N PRO A 21 6.18 -3.37 -18.31
CA PRO A 21 5.82 -2.04 -17.82
C PRO A 21 4.31 -1.91 -17.55
N LEU A 22 3.94 -1.13 -16.53
CA LEU A 22 2.55 -1.01 -16.06
C LEU A 22 1.58 -0.58 -17.16
N GLU A 23 2.01 0.32 -18.05
CA GLU A 23 1.21 0.83 -19.17
C GLU A 23 0.96 -0.21 -20.28
N GLN A 24 1.63 -1.36 -20.22
CA GLN A 24 1.44 -2.49 -21.13
C GLN A 24 0.65 -3.63 -20.47
N MET A 25 0.31 -3.50 -19.18
CA MET A 25 -0.51 -4.46 -18.45
C MET A 25 -2.00 -4.17 -18.62
N THR A 26 -2.80 -5.23 -18.58
CA THR A 26 -4.22 -5.12 -18.29
C THR A 26 -4.47 -4.76 -16.81
N PRO A 27 -5.63 -4.19 -16.47
CA PRO A 27 -6.00 -3.95 -15.06
C PRO A 27 -5.97 -5.18 -14.16
N ILE A 28 -6.20 -6.37 -14.73
CA ILE A 28 -6.18 -7.63 -13.96
C ILE A 28 -4.74 -8.00 -13.61
N GLU A 29 -3.84 -7.97 -14.59
CA GLU A 29 -2.40 -8.24 -14.39
C GLU A 29 -1.78 -7.25 -13.40
N ALA A 30 -2.12 -5.95 -13.49
CA ALA A 30 -1.64 -4.95 -12.56
C ALA A 30 -2.06 -5.24 -11.10
N ARG A 31 -3.32 -5.67 -10.88
CA ARG A 31 -3.81 -6.06 -9.54
C ARG A 31 -3.09 -7.32 -9.01
N GLU A 32 -2.80 -8.28 -9.87
CA GLU A 32 -2.07 -9.49 -9.50
C GLU A 32 -0.61 -9.20 -9.17
N MET A 33 0.06 -8.36 -9.97
CA MET A 33 1.42 -7.90 -9.69
C MET A 33 1.49 -7.17 -8.34
N SER A 34 0.57 -6.24 -8.06
CA SER A 34 0.56 -5.51 -6.78
C SER A 34 0.48 -6.46 -5.58
N ARG A 35 -0.44 -7.44 -5.63
CA ARG A 35 -0.56 -8.45 -4.57
C ARG A 35 0.68 -9.34 -4.46
N LYS A 36 1.30 -9.72 -5.57
CA LYS A 36 2.50 -10.57 -5.59
C LYS A 36 3.69 -9.96 -4.87
N TYR A 37 3.83 -8.63 -4.94
CA TYR A 37 4.93 -7.89 -4.34
C TYR A 37 4.57 -7.16 -3.05
N TYR A 38 3.34 -7.32 -2.55
CA TYR A 38 2.94 -6.77 -1.27
C TYR A 38 3.76 -7.40 -0.14
N VAL A 39 4.22 -6.56 0.77
CA VAL A 39 4.91 -6.97 2.00
C VAL A 39 4.13 -6.34 3.14
N ALA A 40 3.51 -7.18 3.96
CA ALA A 40 2.73 -6.70 5.10
C ALA A 40 3.62 -5.94 6.09
N SER A 41 3.11 -4.82 6.61
CA SER A 41 3.78 -4.10 7.68
C SER A 41 3.73 -4.91 8.98
N GLU A 42 4.88 -5.11 9.59
CA GLU A 42 4.99 -5.68 10.95
C GLU A 42 5.00 -4.59 12.03
N TYR A 43 4.85 -3.31 11.64
CA TYR A 43 4.91 -2.21 12.57
C TYR A 43 3.72 -2.30 13.55
N PRO A 44 3.98 -2.33 14.88
CA PRO A 44 2.90 -2.49 15.84
C PRO A 44 1.98 -1.27 15.83
N ILE A 45 0.68 -1.54 15.73
CA ILE A 45 -0.38 -0.54 15.92
C ILE A 45 -1.19 -0.90 17.17
N PHE A 46 -1.66 0.11 17.90
CA PHE A 46 -2.40 -0.13 19.13
C PHE A 46 -3.70 -0.91 18.88
N ALA A 47 -4.47 -0.51 17.86
CA ALA A 47 -5.62 -1.27 17.40
C ALA A 47 -5.96 -0.90 15.95
N SER A 48 -6.54 -1.85 15.22
CA SER A 48 -7.20 -1.60 13.94
C SER A 48 -8.56 -2.29 13.92
N ARG A 49 -9.51 -1.74 13.17
CA ARG A 49 -10.81 -2.37 12.91
C ARG A 49 -11.40 -1.88 11.61
N ASP A 50 -12.14 -2.75 10.94
CA ASP A 50 -12.90 -2.38 9.76
C ASP A 50 -14.15 -1.58 10.16
N VAL A 51 -14.48 -0.57 9.36
CA VAL A 51 -15.62 0.33 9.54
C VAL A 51 -16.27 0.62 8.18
N ASP A 52 -17.56 0.95 8.22
CA ASP A 52 -18.27 1.50 7.07
C ASP A 52 -18.25 3.03 7.12
N ALA A 53 -17.74 3.66 6.07
CA ALA A 53 -17.70 5.12 5.93
C ALA A 53 -18.74 5.59 4.90
N GLY A 54 -20.02 5.29 5.15
CA GLY A 54 -21.10 5.69 4.25
C GLY A 54 -21.21 4.78 3.02
N GLY A 55 -21.10 3.46 3.23
CA GLY A 55 -21.13 2.45 2.17
C GLY A 55 -19.75 2.09 1.59
N VAL A 56 -18.68 2.73 2.08
CA VAL A 56 -17.30 2.47 1.64
C VAL A 56 -16.55 1.67 2.71
N PRO A 57 -16.12 0.43 2.42
CA PRO A 57 -15.26 -0.34 3.32
C PRO A 57 -13.97 0.43 3.64
N THR A 58 -13.68 0.60 4.92
CA THR A 58 -12.53 1.38 5.42
C THR A 58 -11.91 0.67 6.61
N ARG A 59 -10.60 0.85 6.85
CA ARG A 59 -9.95 0.40 8.09
C ARG A 59 -9.55 1.59 8.95
N LEU A 60 -10.02 1.60 10.20
CA LEU A 60 -9.65 2.61 11.19
C LEU A 60 -8.44 2.12 11.99
N TYR A 61 -7.35 2.87 11.92
CA TYR A 61 -6.14 2.66 12.70
C TYR A 61 -6.10 3.61 13.91
N LEU A 62 -5.92 3.05 15.10
CA LEU A 62 -5.75 3.79 16.34
C LEU A 62 -4.29 3.67 16.79
N PRO A 63 -3.55 4.78 16.95
CA PRO A 63 -2.16 4.74 17.40
C PRO A 63 -2.03 4.53 18.92
N SER A 64 -3.07 4.81 19.71
CA SER A 64 -3.09 4.67 21.17
C SER A 64 -4.54 4.60 21.71
N ASN A 65 -4.70 4.49 23.03
CA ASN A 65 -5.99 4.58 23.72
C ASN A 65 -6.40 6.02 24.11
N GLU A 66 -5.63 7.02 23.68
CA GLU A 66 -5.92 8.42 23.97
C GLU A 66 -7.23 8.87 23.30
N LYS A 67 -7.88 9.87 23.89
CA LYS A 67 -9.13 10.43 23.39
C LYS A 67 -8.87 11.74 22.66
N ASN A 68 -9.78 12.11 21.76
CA ASN A 68 -9.74 13.37 20.99
C ASN A 68 -8.49 13.51 20.10
N LEU A 69 -8.01 12.40 19.54
CA LEU A 69 -6.96 12.41 18.53
C LEU A 69 -7.45 13.08 17.24
N GLY A 70 -6.51 13.68 16.50
CA GLY A 70 -6.76 14.14 15.13
C GLY A 70 -7.06 12.95 14.21
N LEU A 71 -7.85 13.20 13.16
CA LEU A 71 -8.20 12.20 12.15
C LEU A 71 -7.43 12.48 10.85
N CYS A 72 -6.69 11.49 10.36
CA CYS A 72 -6.14 11.46 9.02
C CYS A 72 -7.00 10.55 8.16
N VAL A 73 -7.60 11.10 7.09
CA VAL A 73 -8.27 10.30 6.06
C VAL A 73 -7.24 9.99 4.98
N PHE A 74 -6.79 8.75 4.93
CA PHE A 74 -5.85 8.29 3.91
C PHE A 74 -6.61 7.63 2.77
N ILE A 75 -6.25 7.99 1.53
CA ILE A 75 -6.80 7.41 0.31
C ILE A 75 -5.62 6.82 -0.44
N HIS A 76 -5.64 5.50 -0.67
CA HIS A 76 -4.51 4.80 -1.28
C HIS A 76 -4.26 5.24 -2.73
N GLY A 77 -3.02 5.07 -3.17
CA GLY A 77 -2.63 5.19 -4.58
C GLY A 77 -3.06 3.98 -5.42
N GLY A 78 -2.60 3.91 -6.67
CA GLY A 78 -2.97 2.82 -7.60
C GLY A 78 -3.71 3.28 -8.84
N GLY A 79 -3.64 4.58 -9.16
CA GLY A 79 -4.17 5.15 -10.39
C GLY A 79 -5.67 4.93 -10.59
N TRP A 80 -6.43 4.83 -9.48
CA TRP A 80 -7.87 4.52 -9.48
C TRP A 80 -8.25 3.16 -10.09
N VAL A 81 -7.29 2.25 -10.27
CA VAL A 81 -7.49 0.96 -10.95
C VAL A 81 -7.20 -0.23 -10.04
N PHE A 82 -6.13 -0.18 -9.27
CA PHE A 82 -5.66 -1.30 -8.45
C PHE A 82 -5.35 -0.85 -7.02
N HIS A 83 -5.09 -1.84 -6.15
CA HIS A 83 -5.05 -1.78 -4.70
C HIS A 83 -6.39 -1.90 -3.96
N ASN A 84 -6.30 -2.32 -2.70
CA ASN A 84 -7.38 -2.40 -1.71
C ASN A 84 -6.78 -2.32 -0.28
N LEU A 85 -7.62 -2.45 0.75
CA LEU A 85 -7.21 -2.40 2.16
C LEU A 85 -6.17 -3.47 2.53
N ASP A 86 -6.10 -4.61 1.85
CA ASP A 86 -5.23 -5.72 2.26
C ASP A 86 -3.90 -5.76 1.48
N ASP A 87 -3.76 -5.01 0.39
CA ASP A 87 -2.53 -4.98 -0.41
C ASP A 87 -1.84 -3.59 -0.48
N TYR A 88 -2.38 -2.62 0.27
CA TYR A 88 -1.84 -1.26 0.36
C TYR A 88 -1.68 -0.75 1.79
N ASP A 89 -2.43 -1.32 2.74
CA ASP A 89 -2.23 -1.02 4.17
C ASP A 89 -0.87 -1.53 4.68
#